data_AF-Q8GR46-F1
#
_entry.id   AF-Q8GR46-F1
#
_cell.length_a   1.000
_cell.length_b   1.000
_cell.length_c   1.000
_cell.angle_alpha   90.00
_cell.angle_beta   90.00
_cell.angle_gamma   90.00
#
_symmetry.space_group_name_H-M   'P 1'
#
loop_
_entity.id
_entity.type
_entity.pdbx_description
1 polymer ?
#
loop_
_entity_poly.entity_id
_entity_poly.type
_entity_poly.pdbx_seq_one_letter_code
_entity_poly.pdbx_strand_id
1 'polypeptide(L)'
;NYWKYQAEKEKKLYAIFDAFAQNNGQMNVSNERYVNAIKLFLTAVTPLEYQAYQGYAHVGRQFSGIGARIASQMQSIDELRHVQTQIHAMSHYNKFFDGFQDWAHMHDRVWYLSVTKSFFEDARSAGPFEFLLAISFAFEYVLTNLLFVPF
;
A
#
# COMPACT_ATOMS: atom_id res chain seq x y z
N ASN A 1 -23.10 -0.55 -4.89
CA ASN A 1 -22.14 -0.85 -5.98
C ASN A 1 -20.74 -1.21 -5.47
N TYR A 2 -20.09 -0.42 -4.61
CA TYR A 2 -18.73 -0.70 -4.13
C TYR A 2 -18.51 -2.13 -3.60
N TRP A 3 -19.28 -2.56 -2.58
CA TRP A 3 -19.12 -3.89 -1.99
C TRP A 3 -19.23 -5.03 -3.00
N LYS A 4 -20.19 -4.96 -3.93
CA LYS A 4 -20.38 -5.99 -4.95
C LYS A 4 -19.11 -6.18 -5.78
N TYR A 5 -18.59 -5.07 -6.34
CA TYR A 5 -17.42 -5.13 -7.21
C TYR A 5 -16.14 -5.48 -6.46
N GLN A 6 -15.93 -4.92 -5.26
CA GLN A 6 -14.74 -5.23 -4.47
C GLN A 6 -14.76 -6.68 -3.98
N ALA A 7 -15.90 -7.20 -3.52
CA ALA A 7 -16.00 -8.60 -3.11
C ALA A 7 -15.68 -9.59 -4.26
N GLU A 8 -16.16 -9.29 -5.48
CA GLU A 8 -15.83 -10.10 -6.66
C GLU A 8 -14.32 -10.07 -7.00
N LYS A 9 -13.65 -8.92 -6.80
CA LYS A 9 -12.19 -8.79 -6.97
C LYS A 9 -11.43 -9.58 -5.90
N GLU A 10 -11.77 -9.38 -4.63
CA GLU A 10 -11.09 -10.05 -3.51
C GLU A 10 -11.25 -11.57 -3.59
N LYS A 11 -12.43 -12.09 -3.95
CA LYS A 11 -12.65 -13.54 -4.11
C LYS A 11 -11.69 -14.16 -5.13
N LYS A 12 -11.45 -13.49 -6.25
CA LYS A 12 -10.52 -13.96 -7.28
C LYS A 12 -9.07 -13.82 -6.82
N LEU A 13 -8.74 -12.72 -6.16
CA LEU A 13 -7.39 -12.44 -5.65
C LEU A 13 -6.93 -13.52 -4.66
N TYR A 14 -7.72 -13.82 -3.63
CA TYR A 14 -7.34 -14.80 -2.62
C TYR A 14 -7.29 -16.23 -3.17
N ALA A 15 -8.17 -16.58 -4.13
CA ALA A 15 -8.06 -17.87 -4.81
C ALA A 15 -6.71 -18.03 -5.54
N ILE A 16 -6.17 -16.94 -6.10
CA ILE A 16 -4.85 -16.95 -6.75
C ILE A 16 -3.73 -17.01 -5.70
N PHE A 17 -3.82 -16.26 -4.60
CA PHE A 17 -2.82 -16.31 -3.52
C PHE A 17 -2.72 -17.71 -2.90
N ASP A 18 -3.86 -18.36 -2.66
CA ASP A 18 -3.90 -19.73 -2.15
C ASP A 18 -3.26 -20.70 -3.14
N ALA A 19 -3.59 -20.59 -4.43
CA ALA A 19 -2.99 -21.42 -5.47
C ALA A 19 -1.48 -21.18 -5.61
N PHE A 20 -1.04 -19.92 -5.56
CA PHE A 20 0.39 -19.57 -5.59
C PHE A 20 1.14 -20.22 -4.42
N ALA A 21 0.59 -20.11 -3.21
CA ALA A 21 1.19 -20.69 -2.02
C ALA A 21 1.18 -22.23 -2.04
N GLN A 22 0.08 -22.84 -2.49
CA GLN A 22 -0.07 -24.30 -2.58
C GLN A 22 0.94 -24.93 -3.54
N ASN A 23 1.30 -24.22 -4.61
CA ASN A 23 2.15 -24.72 -5.68
C ASN A 23 3.61 -24.27 -5.57
N ASN A 24 4.03 -23.73 -4.42
CA ASN A 24 5.37 -23.14 -4.23
C ASN A 24 5.73 -22.15 -5.36
N GLY A 25 4.81 -21.24 -5.68
CA GLY A 25 4.95 -20.31 -6.80
C GLY A 25 6.19 -19.40 -6.72
N GLN A 26 6.73 -19.18 -5.52
CA GLN A 26 7.97 -18.44 -5.30
C GLN A 26 9.19 -19.07 -5.98
N MET A 27 9.16 -20.39 -6.26
CA MET A 27 10.24 -21.08 -6.95
C MET A 27 10.30 -20.74 -8.45
N ASN A 28 9.25 -20.14 -8.99
CA ASN A 28 9.12 -19.82 -10.42
C ASN A 28 9.54 -18.37 -10.75
N VAL A 29 10.07 -17.61 -9.80
CA VAL A 29 10.65 -16.29 -10.08
C VAL A 29 11.93 -16.45 -10.89
N SER A 30 12.23 -15.49 -11.78
CA SER A 30 13.35 -15.58 -12.71
C SER A 30 14.71 -15.70 -12.03
N ASN A 31 14.90 -15.01 -10.91
CA ASN A 31 16.12 -15.04 -10.11
C ASN A 31 15.81 -14.59 -8.67
N GLU A 32 16.47 -15.18 -7.68
CA GLU A 32 16.32 -14.81 -6.25
C GLU A 32 16.58 -13.31 -5.97
N ARG A 33 17.41 -12.64 -6.78
CA ARG A 33 17.66 -11.20 -6.64
C ARG A 33 16.41 -10.35 -6.85
N TYR A 34 15.44 -10.83 -7.63
CA TYR A 34 14.14 -10.19 -7.81
C TYR A 34 13.42 -9.98 -6.47
N VAL A 35 13.58 -10.92 -5.54
CA VAL A 35 12.93 -10.85 -4.23
C VAL A 35 13.38 -9.62 -3.43
N ASN A 36 14.57 -9.05 -3.70
CA ASN A 36 14.99 -7.81 -3.06
C ASN A 36 14.10 -6.60 -3.43
N ALA A 37 13.52 -6.59 -4.64
CA ALA A 37 12.54 -5.56 -5.02
C ALA A 37 11.26 -5.71 -4.18
N ILE A 38 10.80 -6.94 -3.96
CA ILE A 38 9.62 -7.22 -3.12
C ILE A 38 9.90 -6.83 -1.66
N LYS A 39 11.11 -7.05 -1.14
CA LYS A 39 11.52 -6.58 0.20
C LYS A 39 11.42 -5.06 0.31
N LEU A 40 11.95 -4.35 -0.68
CA LEU A 40 11.86 -2.89 -0.72
C LEU A 40 10.40 -2.43 -0.76
N PHE A 41 9.56 -3.09 -1.56
CA PHE A 41 8.15 -2.76 -1.62
C PHE A 41 7.45 -2.95 -0.27
N LEU A 42 7.60 -4.12 0.38
CA LEU A 42 6.98 -4.39 1.67
C LEU A 42 7.44 -3.40 2.75
N THR A 43 8.72 -3.03 2.73
CA THR A 43 9.31 -2.21 3.79
C THR A 43 9.16 -0.72 3.56
N ALA A 44 9.10 -0.25 2.31
CA ALA A 44 9.10 1.17 1.96
C ALA A 44 7.79 1.70 1.39
N VAL A 45 6.99 0.85 0.72
CA VAL A 45 5.77 1.24 0.00
C VAL A 45 4.52 0.79 0.74
N THR A 46 4.44 -0.48 1.14
CA THR A 46 3.27 -1.00 1.88
C THR A 46 2.91 -0.23 3.15
N PRO A 47 3.86 0.29 3.96
CA PRO A 47 3.53 1.15 5.09
C PRO A 47 2.90 2.48 4.67
N LEU A 48 3.18 2.97 3.46
CA LEU A 48 2.59 4.22 2.94
C LEU A 48 1.10 4.05 2.67
N GLU A 49 0.66 2.88 2.20
CA GLU A 49 -0.77 2.57 2.03
C GLU A 49 -1.51 2.67 3.37
N TYR A 50 -0.90 2.19 4.47
CA TYR A 50 -1.49 2.34 5.79
C TYR A 50 -1.53 3.80 6.25
N GLN A 51 -0.49 4.58 5.94
CA GLN A 51 -0.47 6.01 6.22
C GLN A 51 -1.52 6.77 5.38
N ALA A 52 -1.69 6.42 4.11
CA ALA A 52 -2.71 6.97 3.23
C ALA A 52 -4.12 6.64 3.75
N TYR A 53 -4.38 5.38 4.14
CA TYR A 53 -5.62 4.98 4.82
C TYR A 53 -5.96 5.92 5.98
N GLN A 54 -5.00 6.14 6.88
CA GLN A 54 -5.17 7.01 8.05
C GLN A 54 -5.39 8.49 7.65
N GLY A 55 -4.61 8.99 6.68
CA GLY A 55 -4.70 10.36 6.18
C GLY A 55 -6.04 10.65 5.52
N TYR A 56 -6.48 9.77 4.63
CA TYR A 56 -7.78 9.88 3.95
C TYR A 56 -8.96 9.74 4.92
N ALA A 57 -8.87 8.86 5.92
CA ALA A 57 -9.88 8.77 6.99
C ALA A 57 -9.99 10.10 7.76
N HIS A 58 -8.84 10.72 8.08
CA HIS A 58 -8.80 12.00 8.77
C HIS A 58 -9.42 13.13 7.92
N VAL A 59 -8.92 13.36 6.70
CA VAL A 59 -9.42 14.46 5.85
C VAL A 59 -10.87 14.25 5.41
N GLY A 60 -11.30 12.99 5.25
CA GLY A 60 -12.70 12.62 5.00
C GLY A 60 -13.66 13.01 6.13
N ARG A 61 -13.14 13.31 7.33
CA ARG A 61 -13.92 13.94 8.41
C ARG A 61 -13.83 15.47 8.42
N GLN A 62 -12.72 16.06 7.95
CA GLN A 62 -12.47 17.50 8.03
C GLN A 62 -13.20 18.31 6.96
N PHE A 63 -13.40 17.77 5.76
CA PHE A 63 -14.07 18.51 4.68
C PHE A 63 -15.56 18.80 5.00
N SER A 64 -15.99 20.04 4.73
CA SER A 64 -17.39 20.45 4.88
C SER A 64 -18.28 19.94 3.74
N GLY A 65 -17.72 19.80 2.53
CA GLY A 65 -18.42 19.28 1.35
C GLY A 65 -18.63 17.77 1.42
N ILE A 66 -19.89 17.32 1.31
CA ILE A 66 -20.23 15.89 1.41
C ILE A 66 -19.59 15.03 0.32
N GLY A 67 -19.45 15.55 -0.90
CA GLY A 67 -18.81 14.83 -2.01
C GLY A 67 -17.34 14.53 -1.71
N ALA A 68 -16.59 15.53 -1.24
CA ALA A 68 -15.19 15.36 -0.84
C ALA A 68 -15.06 14.36 0.32
N ARG A 69 -15.93 14.44 1.33
CA ARG A 69 -15.94 13.48 2.44
C ARG A 69 -16.13 12.04 1.98
N ILE A 70 -17.15 11.80 1.16
CA ILE A 70 -17.43 10.45 0.65
C ILE A 70 -16.24 9.96 -0.17
N ALA A 71 -15.72 10.77 -1.11
CA ALA A 71 -14.58 10.38 -1.93
C ALA A 71 -13.35 10.02 -1.08
N SER A 72 -12.98 10.85 -0.09
CA SER A 72 -11.86 10.54 0.82
C SER A 72 -12.11 9.29 1.66
N GLN A 73 -13.34 9.05 2.12
CA GLN A 73 -13.66 7.83 2.88
C GLN A 73 -13.60 6.56 2.02
N MET A 74 -14.02 6.67 0.76
CA MET A 74 -13.89 5.58 -0.22
C MET A 74 -12.42 5.29 -0.52
N GLN A 75 -11.61 6.33 -0.74
CA GLN A 75 -10.17 6.18 -0.92
C GLN A 75 -9.53 5.54 0.32
N SER A 76 -9.85 6.01 1.52
CA SER A 76 -9.34 5.44 2.78
C SER A 76 -9.55 3.92 2.86
N ILE A 77 -10.76 3.42 2.57
CA ILE A 77 -11.01 1.99 2.63
C ILE A 77 -10.33 1.20 1.51
N ASP A 78 -10.11 1.81 0.33
CA ASP A 78 -9.31 1.21 -0.73
C ASP A 78 -7.83 1.12 -0.32
N GLU A 79 -7.26 2.12 0.36
CA GLU A 79 -5.87 2.04 0.86
C GLU A 79 -5.69 1.02 1.99
N LEU A 80 -6.71 0.84 2.84
CA LEU A 80 -6.72 -0.24 3.82
C LEU A 80 -6.72 -1.62 3.14
N ARG A 81 -7.45 -1.75 2.02
CA ARG A 81 -7.44 -2.96 1.20
C ARG A 81 -6.07 -3.18 0.56
N HIS A 82 -5.41 -2.13 0.07
CA HIS A 82 -4.06 -2.22 -0.51
C HIS A 82 -3.04 -2.74 0.50
N VAL A 83 -2.92 -2.12 1.69
CA VAL A 83 -1.96 -2.59 2.70
C VAL A 83 -2.21 -4.05 3.10
N GLN A 84 -3.47 -4.44 3.34
CA GLN A 84 -3.78 -5.80 3.77
C GLN A 84 -3.48 -6.82 2.67
N THR A 85 -3.88 -6.54 1.43
CA THR A 85 -3.63 -7.46 0.31
C THR A 85 -2.15 -7.56 -0.04
N GLN A 86 -1.37 -6.49 0.10
CA GLN A 86 0.09 -6.52 -0.09
C GLN A 86 0.78 -7.38 0.99
N ILE A 87 0.39 -7.24 2.27
CA ILE A 87 0.88 -8.10 3.35
C ILE A 87 0.57 -9.57 3.05
N HIS A 88 -0.65 -9.88 2.62
CA HIS A 88 -1.04 -11.25 2.31
C HIS A 88 -0.30 -11.79 1.07
N ALA A 89 -0.11 -10.98 0.03
CA ALA A 89 0.66 -11.34 -1.17
C ALA A 89 2.11 -11.70 -0.82
N MET A 90 2.73 -10.92 0.07
CA MET A 90 4.14 -11.08 0.46
C MET A 90 4.33 -12.11 1.59
N SER A 91 3.24 -12.57 2.22
CA SER A 91 3.27 -13.53 3.31
C SER A 91 3.94 -14.85 2.92
N HIS A 92 3.77 -15.30 1.68
CA HIS A 92 4.40 -16.53 1.20
C HIS A 92 5.91 -16.34 1.02
N TYR A 93 6.35 -15.23 0.42
CA TYR A 93 7.77 -14.91 0.28
C TYR A 93 8.48 -14.82 1.64
N ASN A 94 7.84 -14.20 2.64
CA ASN A 94 8.39 -14.10 4.00
C ASN A 94 8.69 -15.46 4.66
N LYS A 95 8.06 -16.56 4.23
CA LYS A 95 8.32 -17.91 4.76
C LYS A 95 9.63 -18.51 4.23
N PHE A 96 10.12 -18.04 3.07
CA PHE A 96 11.25 -18.66 2.36
C PHE A 96 12.44 -17.72 2.16
N PHE A 97 12.27 -16.42 2.40
CA PHE A 97 13.31 -15.42 2.18
C PHE A 97 13.42 -14.46 3.37
N ASP A 98 14.65 -14.03 3.65
CA ASP A 98 14.94 -13.06 4.71
C ASP A 98 14.63 -11.62 4.33
N GLY A 99 14.48 -10.76 5.35
CA GLY A 99 14.32 -9.31 5.20
C GLY A 99 12.87 -8.85 5.12
N PHE A 100 11.91 -9.75 5.32
CA PHE A 100 10.47 -9.46 5.34
C PHE A 100 9.88 -9.46 6.76
N GLN A 101 10.55 -10.09 7.73
CA GLN A 101 9.94 -10.51 9.00
C GLN A 101 9.54 -9.35 9.92
N ASP A 102 10.21 -8.19 9.81
CA ASP A 102 10.07 -7.06 10.74
C ASP A 102 9.73 -5.75 10.03
N TRP A 103 9.07 -5.84 8.86
CA TRP A 103 8.90 -4.74 7.91
C TRP A 103 8.31 -3.46 8.51
N ALA A 104 7.30 -3.57 9.39
CA ALA A 104 6.66 -2.41 10.00
C ALA A 104 7.59 -1.70 11.00
N HIS A 105 8.31 -2.46 11.82
CA HIS A 105 9.28 -1.91 12.76
C HIS A 105 10.50 -1.32 12.04
N MET A 106 10.92 -1.95 10.93
CA MET A 106 11.98 -1.46 10.05
C MET A 106 11.62 -0.12 9.41
N HIS A 107 10.40 0.05 8.86
CA HIS A 107 9.96 1.30 8.24
C HIS A 107 10.18 2.52 9.15
N ASP A 108 10.00 2.32 10.45
CA ASP A 108 10.16 3.38 11.44
C ASP A 108 11.61 3.70 11.84
N ARG A 109 12.58 2.83 11.54
CA ARG A 109 13.92 2.85 12.17
C ARG A 109 15.09 2.71 11.21
N VAL A 110 14.90 2.03 10.07
CA VAL A 110 15.97 1.81 9.10
C VAL A 110 16.19 3.09 8.30
N TRP A 111 17.45 3.51 8.22
CA TRP A 111 17.84 4.82 7.70
C TRP A 111 17.27 5.15 6.32
N TYR A 112 17.31 4.24 5.35
CA TYR A 112 16.83 4.53 3.99
C TYR A 112 15.29 4.54 3.89
N LEU A 113 14.60 3.89 4.84
CA LEU A 113 13.14 3.91 4.92
C LEU A 113 12.61 5.23 5.50
N SER A 114 13.49 6.02 6.16
CA SER A 114 13.14 7.38 6.58
C SER A 114 12.72 8.25 5.39
N VAL A 115 13.19 7.97 4.17
CA VAL A 115 12.84 8.72 2.95
C VAL A 115 11.34 8.63 2.66
N THR A 116 10.79 7.42 2.60
CA THR A 116 9.37 7.24 2.30
C THR A 116 8.50 7.54 3.51
N LYS A 117 8.99 7.24 4.72
CA LYS A 117 8.33 7.61 5.97
C LYS A 117 8.14 9.13 6.08
N SER A 118 9.22 9.92 5.97
CA SER A 118 9.15 11.36 6.16
C SER A 118 8.26 12.04 5.14
N PHE A 119 8.24 11.55 3.89
CA PHE A 119 7.36 12.06 2.84
C PHE A 119 5.86 11.98 3.25
N PHE A 120 5.43 10.84 3.79
CA PHE A 120 4.03 10.69 4.23
C PHE A 120 3.76 11.33 5.59
N GLU A 121 4.73 11.38 6.50
CA GLU A 121 4.58 12.13 7.76
C GLU A 121 4.40 13.63 7.51
N ASP A 122 5.16 14.20 6.58
CA ASP A 122 5.01 15.60 6.13
C ASP A 122 3.59 15.85 5.61
N ALA A 123 3.16 15.08 4.58
CA ALA A 123 1.84 15.22 3.98
C ALA A 123 0.69 15.07 5.00
N ARG A 124 0.81 14.14 5.97
CA ARG A 124 -0.23 13.93 7.00
C ARG A 124 -0.20 14.95 8.13
N SER A 125 0.93 15.59 8.37
CA SER A 125 1.05 16.68 9.34
C SER A 125 0.50 18.01 8.80
N ALA A 126 0.37 18.12 7.48
CA ALA A 126 -0.16 19.27 6.79
C ALA A 126 -1.69 19.44 6.93
N GLY A 127 -2.20 20.56 6.40
CA GLY A 127 -3.64 20.80 6.32
C GLY A 127 -4.36 19.89 5.32
N PRO A 128 -5.69 19.73 5.41
CA PRO A 128 -6.45 18.77 4.60
C PRO A 128 -6.37 19.04 3.08
N PHE A 129 -6.22 20.32 2.67
CA PHE A 129 -6.07 20.68 1.27
C PHE A 129 -4.68 20.34 0.73
N GLU A 130 -3.64 20.57 1.53
CA GLU A 130 -2.26 20.24 1.17
C GLU A 130 -2.07 18.71 1.10
N PHE A 131 -2.69 17.96 2.02
CA PHE A 131 -2.73 16.51 1.95
C PHE A 131 -3.31 16.00 0.62
N LEU A 132 -4.45 16.54 0.15
CA LEU A 132 -5.02 16.13 -1.15
C LEU A 132 -4.15 16.56 -2.33
N LEU A 133 -3.50 17.73 -2.26
CA LEU A 133 -2.58 18.15 -3.31
C LEU A 133 -1.35 17.23 -3.39
N ALA A 134 -0.78 16.87 -2.24
CA ALA A 134 0.39 16.02 -2.15
C ALA A 134 0.07 14.56 -2.54
N ILE A 135 -0.97 13.98 -1.95
CA ILE A 135 -1.25 12.55 -2.10
C ILE A 135 -2.17 12.29 -3.31
N SER A 136 -3.35 12.91 -3.38
CA SER A 136 -4.29 12.60 -4.47
C SER A 136 -3.84 13.15 -5.83
N PHE A 137 -3.31 14.37 -5.88
CA PHE A 137 -2.88 14.96 -7.14
C PHE A 137 -1.44 14.59 -7.50
N ALA A 138 -0.45 14.96 -6.69
CA ALA A 138 0.94 14.75 -7.07
C ALA A 138 1.31 13.25 -7.08
N PHE A 139 1.03 12.52 -5.99
CA PHE A 139 1.42 11.11 -5.88
C PHE A 139 0.52 10.17 -6.70
N GLU A 140 -0.79 10.17 -6.47
CA GLU A 140 -1.72 9.20 -7.06
C GLU A 140 -2.14 9.50 -8.51
N TYR A 141 -1.93 10.72 -9.00
CA TYR A 141 -2.26 11.08 -10.38
C TYR A 141 -1.01 11.36 -11.24
N VAL A 142 -0.16 12.30 -10.82
CA VAL A 142 1.01 12.70 -11.63
C VAL A 142 2.11 11.65 -11.62
N LEU A 143 2.48 11.15 -10.43
CA LEU A 143 3.65 10.29 -10.23
C LEU A 143 3.33 8.80 -10.15
N THR A 144 2.04 8.44 -10.07
CA THR A 144 1.59 7.07 -9.77
C THR A 144 2.19 6.02 -10.71
N ASN A 145 2.29 6.33 -12.00
CA ASN A 145 2.83 5.39 -12.99
C ASN A 145 4.33 5.13 -12.79
N LEU A 146 5.08 6.08 -12.22
CA LEU A 146 6.49 5.90 -11.90
C LEU A 146 6.71 4.97 -10.69
N LEU A 147 5.67 4.68 -9.92
CA LEU A 147 5.69 3.69 -8.86
C LEU A 147 5.06 2.37 -9.31
N PHE A 148 3.84 2.39 -9.86
CA PHE A 148 3.07 1.17 -10.12
C PHE A 148 3.53 0.37 -11.33
N VAL A 149 4.01 1.01 -12.41
CA VAL A 149 4.40 0.27 -13.63
C VAL A 149 5.72 -0.49 -13.47
N PRO A 150 6.73 0.03 -12.75
CA PRO A 150 7.99 -0.69 -12.53
C PRO A 150 7.91 -1.90 -11.58
N PHE A 151 6.85 -2.02 -10.78
CA PHE A 151 6.63 -3.13 -9.84
C PHE A 151 5.59 -4.12 -10.39
#